data_AF-A0A7V8NK54-F1
#
_entry.id   AF-A0A7V8NK54-F1
#
_cell.length_a   1.000
_cell.length_b   1.000
_cell.length_c   1.000
_cell.angle_alpha   90.00
_cell.angle_beta   90.00
_cell.angle_gamma   90.00
#
_symmetry.space_group_name_H-M   'P 1'
#
loop_
_entity.id
_entity.type
_entity.pdbx_description
1 polymer ?
#
loop_
_entity_poly.entity_id
_entity_poly.type
_entity_poly.pdbx_seq_one_letter_code
_entity_poly.pdbx_strand_id
1 'polypeptide(L)'
;MNPDFLPEIGRAVRDIAAYAHRGEVTDQTLAELAEELERAVHLVRSAQGKTTPANRCSRHPGGPIDPTADNGCLLCGTANRRPARTLPEGVELGEVLRAVADDGHEAAAARYGAQAVARALAIGTRHPSKPRPGQTARKPHPEGETTR
;
A
#
# COMPACT_ATOMS: atom_id res chain seq x y z
N MET A 1 3.69 -7.98 21.68
CA MET A 1 4.86 -8.87 21.64
C MET A 1 4.36 -10.27 21.34
N ASN A 2 4.90 -10.96 20.35
CA ASN A 2 4.53 -12.34 20.01
C ASN A 2 5.63 -13.33 20.49
N PRO A 3 5.35 -14.20 21.48
CA PRO A 3 6.33 -15.15 22.02
C PRO A 3 6.69 -16.30 21.06
N ASP A 4 5.93 -16.52 19.99
CA ASP A 4 6.16 -17.62 19.04
C ASP A 4 7.49 -17.47 18.28
N PHE A 5 8.05 -16.25 18.23
CA PHE A 5 9.35 -15.98 17.62
C PHE A 5 10.54 -16.38 18.49
N LEU A 6 10.34 -16.62 19.80
CA LEU A 6 11.45 -16.87 20.74
C LEU A 6 12.32 -18.09 20.38
N PRO A 7 11.78 -19.24 19.92
CA PRO A 7 12.60 -20.36 19.51
C PRO A 7 13.53 -20.04 18.34
N GLU A 8 13.01 -19.31 17.33
CA GLU A 8 13.75 -18.95 16.13
C GLU A 8 14.80 -17.86 16.42
N ILE A 9 14.46 -16.85 17.23
CA ILE A 9 15.43 -15.87 17.75
C ILE A 9 16.57 -16.59 18.49
N GLY A 10 16.23 -17.55 19.36
CA GLY A 10 17.22 -18.32 20.09
C GLY A 10 18.14 -19.13 19.18
N ARG A 11 17.62 -19.67 18.07
CA ARG A 11 18.44 -20.37 17.06
C ARG A 11 19.38 -19.40 16.34
N ALA A 12 18.88 -18.28 15.84
CA ALA A 12 19.70 -17.28 15.14
C ALA A 12 20.85 -16.77 16.02
N VAL A 13 20.59 -16.47 17.29
CA VAL A 13 21.63 -16.02 18.24
C VAL A 13 22.70 -17.10 18.47
N ARG A 14 22.33 -18.39 18.53
CA ARG A 14 23.31 -19.48 18.64
C ARG A 14 24.14 -19.63 17.36
N ASP A 15 23.51 -19.53 16.20
CA ASP A 15 24.18 -19.62 14.90
C ASP A 15 25.20 -18.45 14.75
N ILE A 16 24.83 -17.23 15.17
CA ILE A 16 25.74 -16.07 15.24
C ILE A 16 26.90 -16.33 16.21
N ALA A 17 26.62 -16.84 17.41
CA ALA A 17 27.65 -17.10 18.41
C ALA A 17 28.69 -18.13 17.93
N ALA A 18 28.30 -19.08 17.08
CA ALA A 18 29.21 -20.08 16.52
C ALA A 18 30.33 -19.46 15.65
N TYR A 19 30.13 -18.25 15.09
CA TYR A 19 31.18 -17.55 14.33
C TYR A 19 32.38 -17.16 15.20
N ALA A 20 32.18 -16.93 16.51
CA ALA A 20 33.27 -16.58 17.43
C ALA A 20 34.32 -17.69 17.58
N HIS A 21 33.99 -18.92 17.18
CA HIS A 21 34.87 -20.09 17.27
C HIS A 21 35.40 -20.55 15.91
N ARG A 22 35.15 -19.81 14.82
CA ARG A 22 35.70 -20.15 13.50
C ARG A 22 37.19 -19.81 13.46
N GLY A 23 37.99 -20.76 12.96
CA GLY A 23 39.45 -20.60 12.85
C GLY A 23 39.92 -19.75 11.67
N GLU A 24 39.09 -19.62 10.63
CA GLU A 24 39.38 -18.78 9.46
C GLU A 24 38.22 -17.79 9.26
N VAL A 25 38.58 -16.51 9.11
CA VAL A 25 37.64 -15.42 8.81
C VAL A 25 38.01 -14.87 7.44
N THR A 26 37.10 -15.03 6.49
CA THR A 26 37.18 -14.50 5.13
C THR A 26 36.07 -13.48 4.89
N ASP A 27 36.17 -12.68 3.83
CA ASP A 27 35.11 -11.74 3.43
C ASP A 27 33.76 -12.44 3.22
N GLN A 28 33.79 -13.66 2.68
CA GLN A 28 32.58 -14.49 2.52
C GLN A 28 31.96 -14.82 3.88
N THR A 29 32.76 -15.23 4.87
CA THR A 29 32.23 -15.52 6.22
C THR A 29 31.71 -14.28 6.93
N LEU A 30 32.27 -13.10 6.65
CA LEU A 30 31.76 -11.83 7.17
C LEU A 30 30.43 -11.44 6.53
N ALA A 31 30.26 -11.68 5.22
CA ALA A 31 28.99 -11.48 4.53
C ALA A 31 27.89 -12.40 5.09
N GLU A 32 28.19 -13.68 5.31
CA GLU A 32 27.26 -14.63 5.94
C GLU A 32 26.87 -14.20 7.36
N LEU A 33 27.83 -13.72 8.16
CA LEU A 33 27.56 -13.19 9.50
C LEU A 33 26.67 -11.94 9.45
N ALA A 34 26.90 -11.04 8.49
CA ALA A 34 26.09 -9.84 8.31
C ALA A 34 24.63 -10.21 7.97
N GLU A 35 24.41 -11.15 7.05
CA GLU A 35 23.07 -11.65 6.71
C GLU A 35 22.37 -12.26 7.93
N GLU A 36 23.07 -13.03 8.74
CA GLU A 36 22.48 -13.66 9.93
C GLU A 36 22.13 -12.64 11.02
N LEU A 37 22.94 -11.60 11.19
CA LEU A 37 22.65 -10.47 12.08
C LEU A 37 21.40 -9.71 11.63
N GLU A 38 21.26 -9.43 10.34
CA GLU A 38 20.06 -8.79 9.78
C GLU A 38 18.81 -9.64 10.00
N ARG A 39 18.92 -10.95 9.78
CA ARG A 39 17.85 -11.93 10.06
C ARG A 39 17.42 -11.89 11.53
N ALA A 40 18.38 -11.91 12.46
CA ALA A 40 18.10 -11.85 13.90
C ALA A 40 17.41 -10.54 14.30
N VAL A 41 17.86 -9.38 13.78
CA VAL A 41 17.22 -8.08 14.01
C VAL A 41 15.79 -8.08 13.47
N HIS A 42 15.55 -8.66 12.29
CA HIS A 42 14.22 -8.79 11.71
C HIS A 42 13.29 -9.61 12.62
N LEU A 43 13.73 -10.78 13.09
CA LEU A 43 12.94 -11.64 14.00
C LEU A 43 12.54 -10.90 15.29
N VAL A 44 13.46 -10.14 15.89
CA VAL A 44 13.18 -9.33 17.09
C VAL A 44 12.17 -8.23 16.79
N ARG A 45 12.29 -7.53 15.66
CA ARG A 45 11.32 -6.49 15.25
C ARG A 45 9.94 -7.10 14.99
N SER A 46 9.88 -8.29 14.41
CA SER A 46 8.64 -9.06 14.21
C SER A 46 8.01 -9.51 15.52
N ALA A 47 8.80 -10.01 16.47
CA ALA A 47 8.32 -10.30 17.82
C ALA A 47 7.76 -9.05 18.54
N GLN A 48 8.32 -7.87 18.28
CA GLN A 48 7.83 -6.60 18.81
C GLN A 48 6.56 -6.09 18.11
N GLY A 49 6.13 -6.70 17.01
CA GLY A 49 5.06 -6.17 16.15
C GLY A 49 5.45 -4.86 15.45
N LYS A 50 6.75 -4.59 15.32
CA LYS A 50 7.31 -3.37 14.69
C LYS A 50 7.76 -3.59 13.25
N THR A 51 7.71 -4.81 12.73
CA THR A 51 7.72 -5.01 11.28
C THR A 51 6.34 -4.64 10.75
N THR A 52 6.32 -3.66 9.84
CA THR A 52 5.18 -3.44 8.95
C THR A 52 4.76 -4.81 8.42
N PRO A 53 3.48 -5.20 8.50
CA PRO A 53 3.12 -6.54 8.10
C PRO A 53 3.61 -6.77 6.67
N ALA A 54 4.52 -7.70 6.47
CA ALA A 54 5.10 -7.92 5.16
C ALA A 54 4.08 -8.77 4.38
N ASN A 55 3.80 -8.38 3.14
CA ASN A 55 3.13 -9.31 2.25
C ASN A 55 4.00 -10.58 2.08
N ARG A 56 3.38 -11.73 1.83
CA ARG A 56 4.09 -13.02 1.66
C ARG A 56 4.50 -13.28 0.21
N CYS A 57 4.58 -12.25 -0.63
CA CYS A 57 4.83 -12.39 -2.06
C CYS A 57 6.33 -12.42 -2.38
N SER A 58 6.80 -13.52 -2.96
CA SER A 58 8.16 -13.64 -3.48
C SER A 58 8.47 -12.73 -4.67
N ARG A 59 7.45 -12.30 -5.43
CA ARG A 59 7.61 -11.37 -6.56
C ARG A 59 7.81 -9.92 -6.12
N HIS A 60 7.24 -9.55 -4.97
CA HIS A 60 7.25 -8.16 -4.46
C HIS A 60 7.56 -8.14 -2.95
N PRO A 61 8.78 -8.54 -2.55
CA PRO A 61 9.18 -8.55 -1.15
C PRO A 61 9.05 -7.14 -0.55
N GLY A 62 8.38 -7.03 0.60
CA GLY A 62 8.15 -5.74 1.28
C GLY A 62 7.15 -4.80 0.59
N GLY A 63 6.51 -5.21 -0.50
CA GLY A 63 5.49 -4.41 -1.19
C GLY A 63 4.26 -4.09 -0.31
N PRO A 64 3.39 -3.16 -0.76
CA PRO A 64 2.22 -2.75 0.01
C PRO A 64 1.27 -3.91 0.31
N ILE A 65 0.64 -3.87 1.49
CA ILE A 65 -0.25 -4.92 1.95
C ILE A 65 -1.66 -4.69 1.41
N ASP A 66 -2.26 -5.75 0.91
CA ASP A 66 -3.70 -5.83 0.67
C ASP A 66 -4.27 -7.01 1.46
N PRO A 67 -5.08 -6.79 2.50
CA PRO A 67 -5.64 -7.87 3.32
C PRO A 67 -6.62 -8.77 2.55
N THR A 68 -7.07 -8.35 1.36
CA THR A 68 -7.97 -9.13 0.51
C THR A 68 -7.24 -9.93 -0.57
N ALA A 69 -5.92 -9.76 -0.71
CA ALA A 69 -5.10 -10.54 -1.63
C ALA A 69 -4.60 -11.83 -0.96
N ASP A 70 -4.62 -12.96 -1.66
CA ASP A 70 -4.25 -14.28 -1.10
C ASP A 70 -2.86 -14.31 -0.45
N ASN A 71 -1.88 -13.67 -1.10
CA ASN A 71 -0.51 -13.54 -0.60
C ASN A 71 -0.26 -12.21 0.15
N GLY A 72 -1.30 -11.43 0.39
CA GLY A 72 -1.24 -10.13 1.06
C GLY A 72 -0.59 -9.02 0.21
N CYS A 73 -0.19 -9.27 -1.03
CA CYS A 73 0.51 -8.29 -1.86
C CYS A 73 -0.49 -7.50 -2.70
N LEU A 74 -0.53 -6.19 -2.50
CA LEU A 74 -1.42 -5.30 -3.24
C LEU A 74 -1.16 -5.32 -4.74
N LEU A 75 0.10 -5.45 -5.17
CA LEU A 75 0.45 -5.49 -6.60
C LEU A 75 -0.04 -6.77 -7.27
N CYS A 76 0.08 -7.92 -6.61
CA CYS A 76 -0.45 -9.18 -7.12
C CYS A 76 -1.98 -9.23 -7.03
N GLY A 77 -2.55 -8.75 -5.94
CA GLY A 77 -4.00 -8.67 -5.76
C GLY A 77 -4.66 -7.79 -6.82
N THR A 78 -4.08 -6.62 -7.11
CA THR A 78 -4.58 -5.73 -8.17
C THR A 78 -4.43 -6.33 -9.57
N ALA A 79 -3.32 -7.02 -9.87
CA ALA A 79 -3.14 -7.71 -11.14
C ALA A 79 -4.14 -8.87 -11.35
N ASN A 80 -4.47 -9.59 -10.28
CA ASN A 80 -5.43 -10.71 -10.33
C ASN A 80 -6.89 -10.24 -10.31
N ARG A 81 -7.17 -9.02 -9.85
CA ARG A 81 -8.52 -8.46 -9.88
C ARG A 81 -8.93 -8.17 -11.32
N ARG A 82 -10.17 -8.53 -11.64
CA ARG A 82 -10.76 -8.19 -12.94
C ARG A 82 -10.72 -6.66 -13.10
N PRO A 83 -10.10 -6.13 -14.17
CA PRO A 83 -10.15 -4.70 -14.43
C PRO A 83 -11.59 -4.24 -14.59
N ALA A 84 -11.88 -3.01 -14.15
CA ALA A 84 -13.20 -2.41 -14.34
C ALA A 84 -13.57 -2.48 -15.84
N ARG A 85 -14.79 -2.94 -16.14
CA ARG A 85 -15.29 -3.01 -17.52
C ARG A 85 -15.08 -1.66 -18.21
N THR A 86 -14.50 -1.71 -19.41
CA THR A 86 -14.32 -0.54 -20.28
C THR A 86 -15.69 0.08 -20.59
N LEU A 87 -15.70 1.39 -20.77
CA LEU A 87 -16.89 2.09 -21.25
C LEU A 87 -17.13 1.71 -22.72
N PRO A 88 -18.38 1.79 -23.20
CA PRO A 88 -18.66 1.72 -24.63
C PRO A 88 -17.81 2.76 -25.38
N GLU A 89 -17.35 2.40 -26.58
CA GLU A 89 -16.53 3.26 -27.41
C GLU A 89 -17.31 4.53 -27.80
N GLY A 90 -16.67 5.70 -27.73
CA GLY A 90 -17.28 7.00 -28.01
C GLY A 90 -18.04 7.68 -26.85
N VAL A 91 -18.04 7.10 -25.64
CA VAL A 91 -18.68 7.72 -24.47
C VAL A 91 -17.70 8.61 -23.69
N GLU A 92 -17.90 9.93 -23.78
CA GLU A 92 -17.13 10.91 -23.02
C GLU A 92 -17.74 11.16 -21.64
N LEU A 93 -17.00 10.85 -20.58
CA LEU A 93 -17.49 10.96 -19.19
C LEU A 93 -17.93 12.38 -18.80
N GLY A 94 -17.31 13.40 -19.38
CA GLY A 94 -17.70 14.80 -19.16
C GLY A 94 -19.08 15.13 -19.74
N GLU A 95 -19.44 14.54 -20.87
CA GLU A 95 -20.77 14.67 -21.47
C GLU A 95 -21.82 13.96 -20.63
N VAL A 96 -21.49 12.77 -20.11
CA VAL A 96 -22.37 12.03 -19.18
C VAL A 96 -22.63 12.83 -17.91
N LEU A 97 -21.60 13.44 -17.30
CA LEU A 97 -21.78 14.30 -16.12
C LEU A 97 -22.66 15.51 -16.39
N ARG A 98 -22.53 16.12 -17.58
CA ARG A 98 -23.35 17.26 -17.98
C ARG A 98 -24.81 16.84 -18.19
N ALA A 99 -25.06 15.75 -18.90
CA ALA A 99 -26.41 15.20 -19.08
C ALA A 99 -27.07 14.81 -17.74
N VAL A 100 -26.31 14.30 -16.77
CA VAL A 100 -26.83 14.04 -15.42
C VAL A 100 -27.26 15.33 -14.73
N ALA A 101 -26.50 16.42 -14.90
CA ALA A 101 -26.83 17.72 -14.30
C ALA A 101 -28.02 18.40 -14.98
N ASP A 102 -28.11 18.30 -16.31
CA ASP A 102 -29.11 18.99 -17.14
C ASP A 102 -30.44 18.21 -17.19
N ASP A 103 -30.37 16.89 -17.40
CA ASP A 103 -31.53 16.05 -17.69
C ASP A 103 -31.87 15.07 -16.56
N GLY A 104 -31.00 14.95 -15.55
CA GLY A 104 -31.16 14.04 -14.41
C GLY A 104 -30.62 12.62 -14.66
N HIS A 105 -30.54 11.86 -13.56
CA HIS A 105 -29.89 10.55 -13.54
C HIS A 105 -30.55 9.49 -14.43
N GLU A 106 -31.89 9.42 -14.45
CA GLU A 106 -32.60 8.41 -15.25
C GLU A 106 -32.47 8.68 -16.75
N ALA A 107 -32.63 9.93 -17.19
CA ALA A 107 -32.49 10.32 -18.58
C ALA A 107 -31.07 10.07 -19.11
N ALA A 108 -30.05 10.41 -18.31
CA ALA A 108 -28.65 10.13 -18.65
C ALA A 108 -28.37 8.62 -18.69
N ALA A 109 -28.97 7.82 -17.80
CA ALA A 109 -28.81 6.37 -17.79
C ALA A 109 -29.48 5.69 -19.00
N ALA A 110 -30.63 6.20 -19.44
CA ALA A 110 -31.29 5.73 -20.66
C ALA A 110 -30.45 6.03 -21.92
N ARG A 111 -29.75 7.16 -21.94
CA ARG A 111 -28.96 7.62 -23.09
C ARG A 111 -27.55 7.01 -23.17
N TYR A 112 -26.83 6.96 -22.06
CA TYR A 112 -25.41 6.54 -22.01
C TYR A 112 -25.20 5.18 -21.32
N GLY A 113 -26.25 4.63 -20.72
CA GLY A 113 -26.19 3.42 -19.92
C GLY A 113 -25.84 3.69 -18.45
N ALA A 114 -26.45 2.91 -17.57
CA ALA A 114 -26.27 3.02 -16.12
C ALA A 114 -24.79 2.89 -15.68
N GLN A 115 -24.00 2.07 -16.38
CA GLN A 115 -22.58 1.88 -16.05
C GLN A 115 -21.74 3.13 -16.39
N ALA A 116 -22.06 3.83 -17.47
CA ALA A 116 -21.38 5.06 -17.84
C ALA A 116 -21.69 6.17 -16.83
N VAL A 117 -22.96 6.33 -16.45
CA VAL A 117 -23.39 7.27 -15.41
C VAL A 117 -22.70 6.99 -14.08
N ALA A 118 -22.73 5.74 -13.61
CA ALA A 118 -22.09 5.36 -12.35
C ALA A 118 -20.58 5.65 -12.36
N ARG A 119 -19.90 5.36 -13.47
CA ARG A 119 -18.46 5.62 -13.62
C ARG A 119 -18.14 7.11 -13.70
N ALA A 120 -18.94 7.88 -14.42
CA ALA A 120 -18.82 9.33 -14.54
C ALA A 120 -18.90 10.00 -13.17
N LEU A 121 -19.92 9.63 -12.37
CA LEU A 121 -20.10 10.12 -11.00
C LEU A 121 -18.96 9.70 -10.08
N ALA A 122 -18.52 8.44 -10.15
CA ALA A 122 -17.44 7.92 -9.30
C ALA A 122 -16.07 8.57 -9.60
N ILE A 123 -15.85 9.11 -10.80
CA ILE A 123 -14.63 9.84 -11.17
C ILE A 123 -14.79 11.33 -10.89
N GLY A 124 -15.95 11.93 -11.21
CA GLY A 124 -16.26 13.34 -10.96
C GLY A 124 -16.22 13.71 -9.48
N THR A 125 -16.53 12.78 -8.59
CA THR A 125 -16.42 12.94 -7.13
C THR A 125 -15.00 12.83 -6.57
N ARG A 126 -14.03 12.36 -7.37
CA ARG A 126 -12.61 12.24 -6.98
C ARG A 126 -11.77 13.48 -7.32
N HIS A 127 -12.32 14.47 -8.00
CA HIS A 127 -11.61 15.72 -8.26
C HIS A 127 -11.43 16.49 -6.94
N PRO A 128 -10.21 16.93 -6.58
CA PRO A 128 -9.90 17.54 -5.26
C PRO A 128 -10.56 18.91 -5.01
N SER A 129 -11.50 19.33 -5.86
CA SER A 129 -12.05 20.69 -5.88
C SER A 129 -13.36 20.85 -5.12
N LYS A 130 -13.86 19.82 -4.43
CA LYS A 130 -15.00 19.98 -3.51
C LYS A 130 -14.57 19.70 -2.08
N PRO A 131 -14.63 20.68 -1.16
CA PRO A 131 -14.37 20.42 0.24
C PRO A 131 -15.37 19.39 0.76
N ARG A 132 -14.87 18.38 1.48
CA ARG A 132 -15.70 17.45 2.23
C ARG A 132 -16.61 18.26 3.18
N PRO A 133 -17.92 17.97 3.26
CA PRO A 133 -18.77 18.61 4.25
C PRO A 133 -18.20 18.31 5.64
N GLY A 134 -17.79 19.34 6.38
CA GLY A 134 -17.26 19.22 7.75
C GLY A 134 -15.76 19.45 7.95
N GLN A 135 -14.96 19.74 6.91
CA GLN A 135 -13.59 20.23 7.12
C GLN A 135 -13.61 21.76 7.26
N THR A 136 -13.51 22.23 8.50
CA THR A 136 -13.19 23.63 8.78
C THR A 136 -11.79 23.91 8.25
N ALA A 137 -11.69 24.91 7.37
CA ALA A 137 -10.44 25.36 6.79
C ALA A 137 -9.46 25.72 7.91
N ARG A 138 -8.38 24.93 8.02
CA ARG A 138 -7.27 25.23 8.91
C ARG A 138 -6.62 26.52 8.40
N LYS A 139 -6.72 27.60 9.16
CA LYS A 139 -6.11 28.90 8.80
C LYS A 139 -4.60 28.70 8.58
N PRO A 140 -4.01 29.30 7.53
CA PRO A 140 -2.55 29.31 7.38
C PRO A 140 -1.93 30.04 8.58
N HIS A 141 -0.88 29.44 9.15
CA HIS A 141 -0.02 30.09 10.14
C HIS A 141 0.76 31.23 9.44
N PRO A 142 0.83 32.44 10.00
CA PRO A 142 1.68 33.48 9.45
C PRO A 142 3.15 33.09 9.65
N GLU A 143 3.88 33.09 8.55
CA GLU A 143 5.31 32.81 8.48
C GLU A 143 6.13 33.91 9.18
N GLY A 144 7.24 33.49 9.79
CA GLY A 144 8.04 34.28 10.70
C GLY A 144 8.66 35.51 10.06
N GLU A 145 8.43 36.64 10.72
CA GLU A 145 9.08 37.92 10.51
C GLU A 145 10.59 37.77 10.76
N THR A 146 11.37 37.83 9.67
CA THR A 146 12.83 37.88 9.71
C THR A 146 13.24 39.34 9.91
N THR A 147 13.52 39.74 11.14
CA THR A 147 14.15 41.03 11.43
C THR A 147 15.67 40.92 11.36
N ARG A 148 16.24 41.88 10.62
CA ARG A 148 17.65 42.22 10.51
C ARG A 148 18.23 42.74 11.81
#